data_AF-A0A822HNP3-F1
#
_entry.id   AF-A0A822HNP3-F1
#
_cell.length_a   1.000
_cell.length_b   1.000
_cell.length_c   1.000
_cell.angle_alpha   90.00
_cell.angle_beta   90.00
_cell.angle_gamma   90.00
#
_symmetry.space_group_name_H-M   'P 1'
#
loop_
_entity.id
_entity.type
_entity.pdbx_description
1 polymer ?
#
loop_
_entity_poly.entity_id
_entity_poly.type
_entity_poly.pdbx_seq_one_letter_code
_entity_poly.pdbx_strand_id
1 'polypeptide(L)' 'GPLEVASVYVPLSRVKRLDDLLIIRPFEFATLQVKPSTAQIAELKRLDKIAQNTRKRFQFIV' A
#
# COMPACT_ATOMS: atom_id res chain seq x y z
N GLY A 1 3.28 -9.31 -14.47
CA GLY A 1 3.06 -7.95 -14.99
C GLY A 1 3.92 -7.00 -14.20
N PRO A 2 4.49 -5.94 -14.80
CA PRO A 2 5.37 -5.03 -14.09
C PRO A 2 4.59 -4.43 -12.91
N LEU A 3 5.14 -4.58 -11.72
CA LEU A 3 4.62 -3.91 -10.53
C LEU A 3 4.55 -2.43 -10.86
N GLU A 4 3.38 -1.82 -10.76
CA GLU A 4 3.22 -0.36 -10.71
C GLU A 4 3.87 0.11 -9.39
N VAL A 5 5.20 0.01 -9.32
CA VAL A 5 6.01 0.51 -8.22
C VAL A 5 5.71 2.00 -8.18
N ALA A 6 5.06 2.40 -7.08
CA ALA A 6 4.68 3.75 -6.69
C ALA A 6 5.26 4.80 -7.63
N SER A 7 4.42 5.41 -8.47
CA SER A 7 4.83 6.35 -9.53
C SER A 7 5.73 7.49 -9.03
N VAL A 8 5.71 7.75 -7.72
CA VAL A 8 6.49 8.75 -6.99
C VAL A 8 7.87 8.23 -6.54
N TYR A 9 8.05 6.93 -6.29
CA TYR A 9 9.36 6.36 -5.90
C TYR A 9 10.40 6.48 -7.03
N VAL A 10 9.99 6.27 -8.28
CA VAL A 10 10.87 6.36 -9.45
C VAL A 10 11.51 7.75 -9.61
N PRO A 11 10.77 8.88 -9.60
CA PRO A 11 11.38 10.20 -9.66
C PRO A 11 12.21 10.54 -8.42
N LEU A 12 11.79 10.13 -7.22
CA LEU A 12 12.56 10.37 -5.98
C LEU A 12 13.91 9.63 -5.99
N SER A 13 13.95 8.39 -6.47
CA SER A 13 15.18 7.59 -6.54
C SER A 13 16.19 8.04 -7.60
N ARG A 14 15.81 8.97 -8.49
CA ARG A 14 16.73 9.57 -9.48
C ARG A 14 17.58 10.70 -8.91
N VAL A 15 17.19 11.26 -7.76
CA VAL A 15 17.91 12.36 -7.12
C VAL A 15 19.00 11.79 -6.20
N LYS A 16 20.24 12.25 -6.38
CA LYS A 16 21.41 11.72 -5.65
C LYS A 16 21.65 12.39 -4.30
N ARG A 17 21.24 13.64 -4.14
CA ARG A 17 21.40 14.44 -2.91
C ARG A 17 20.07 15.08 -2.55
N LEU A 18 19.75 15.13 -1.26
CA LEU A 18 18.50 15.74 -0.78
C LEU A 18 18.37 17.22 -1.15
N ASP A 19 19.50 17.94 -1.18
CA ASP A 19 19.55 19.36 -1.55
C ASP A 19 19.06 19.64 -2.98
N ASP A 20 19.11 18.62 -3.85
CA ASP A 20 18.70 18.72 -5.25
C ASP A 20 17.21 18.35 -5.45
N LEU A 21 16.47 18.03 -4.38
CA LEU A 21 15.05 17.66 -4.41
C LEU A 21 14.16 18.82 -3.98
N LEU A 22 13.22 19.21 -4.84
CA LEU A 22 12.17 20.17 -4.51
C LEU A 22 10.77 19.54 -4.69
N ILE A 23 9.98 19.53 -3.62
CA ILE A 23 8.58 19.08 -3.64
C ILE A 23 7.67 20.30 -3.59
N ILE A 24 6.95 20.57 -4.68
CA ILE A 24 6.18 21.81 -4.88
C ILE A 24 4.79 21.76 -4.23
N ARG A 25 4.25 20.56 -4.01
CA ARG A 25 2.92 20.33 -3.40
C ARG A 25 3.04 19.55 -2.09
N PRO A 26 2.05 19.61 -1.20
CA PRO A 26 2.03 18.74 -0.03
C PRO A 26 2.28 17.28 -0.42
N PHE A 27 3.24 16.65 0.25
CA PHE A 27 3.63 15.27 -0.03
C PHE A 27 2.78 14.31 0.79
N GLU A 28 1.92 13.55 0.12
CA GLU A 28 1.14 12.49 0.76
C GLU A 28 1.94 11.19 0.77
N PHE A 29 2.34 10.72 1.95
CA PHE A 29 3.09 9.46 2.10
C PHE A 29 2.35 8.23 1.57
N ALA A 30 1.01 8.29 1.47
CA ALA A 30 0.20 7.27 0.81
C ALA A 30 0.61 7.04 -0.65
N THR A 31 1.17 8.06 -1.32
CA THR A 31 1.66 7.95 -2.71
C THR A 31 2.93 7.11 -2.88
N LEU A 32 3.64 6.82 -1.79
CA LEU A 32 4.76 5.87 -1.77
C LEU A 32 4.28 4.41 -1.70
N GLN A 33 3.00 4.17 -1.40
CA GLN A 33 2.47 2.82 -1.34
C GLN A 33 2.42 2.23 -2.75
N VAL A 34 3.09 1.10 -2.95
CA VAL A 34 3.01 0.34 -4.19
C VAL A 34 1.59 -0.17 -4.33
N LYS A 35 0.99 0.00 -5.51
CA LYS A 35 -0.33 -0.59 -5.79
C LYS A 35 -0.22 -2.10 -5.55
N PRO A 36 -1.02 -2.67 -4.63
CA PRO A 36 -0.92 -4.09 -4.33
C PRO A 36 -1.19 -4.90 -5.60
N SER A 37 -0.34 -5.89 -5.84
CA SER A 37 -0.53 -6.83 -6.95
C SER A 37 -1.88 -7.54 -6.84
N THR A 38 -2.39 -8.07 -7.95
CA THR A 38 -3.64 -8.86 -7.95
C THR A 38 -3.62 -10.00 -6.92
N ALA A 39 -2.46 -10.64 -6.72
CA ALA A 39 -2.28 -11.68 -5.72
C ALA A 39 -2.39 -11.14 -4.28
N GLN A 40 -1.79 -9.98 -4.00
CA GLN A 40 -1.92 -9.32 -2.69
C GLN A 40 -3.36 -8.85 -2.43
N ILE A 41 -4.05 -8.34 -3.45
CA ILE A 41 -5.47 -7.97 -3.33
C ILE A 41 -6.34 -9.20 -3.04
N ALA A 42 -6.09 -10.33 -3.73
CA ALA A 42 -6.79 -11.58 -3.48
C ALA A 42 -6.54 -12.08 -2.05
N GLU A 43 -5.31 -11.97 -1.58
CA GLU A 43 -4.95 -12.36 -0.21
C GLU A 43 -5.60 -11.45 0.84
N LEU A 44 -5.62 -10.14 0.63
CA LEU A 44 -6.34 -9.21 1.52
C LEU A 44 -7.83 -9.54 1.60
N LYS A 45 -8.48 -9.86 0.48
CA LYS A 45 -9.88 -10.31 0.46
C LYS A 45 -10.08 -11.63 1.21
N ARG A 46 -9.13 -12.57 1.08
CA ARG A 46 -9.16 -13.84 1.81
C ARG A 46 -9.07 -13.61 3.32
N LEU A 47 -8.14 -12.75 3.74
CA LEU A 47 -7.93 -12.39 5.15
C LEU A 47 -9.14 -11.65 5.74
N ASP A 48 -9.75 -10.73 5.00
CA ASP A 48 -10.96 -10.03 5.44
C ASP A 48 -12.13 -11.01 5.67
N LYS A 49 -12.33 -11.95 4.74
CA LYS A 49 -13.35 -13.00 4.90
C LYS A 49 -13.10 -13.88 6.13
N ILE A 50 -11.83 -14.22 6.41
CA ILE A 50 -11.46 -14.95 7.63
C ILE A 50 -11.78 -14.11 8.87
N ALA A 51 -11.40 -12.83 8.89
CA ALA A 51 -11.65 -11.94 10.01
C ALA A 51 -13.15 -11.79 10.30
N GLN A 52 -13.98 -11.60 9.26
CA GLN A 52 -15.43 -11.53 9.39
C GLN A 52 -16.03 -12.83 9.93
N ASN A 53 -15.58 -13.99 9.43
CA ASN A 53 -16.04 -15.29 9.91
C ASN A 53 -15.66 -15.54 11.37
N THR A 54 -14.43 -15.20 11.74
CA THR A 54 -13.96 -15.27 13.14
C THR A 54 -14.80 -14.35 14.02
N ARG A 55 -15.02 -13.10 13.63
CA ARG A 55 -15.89 -12.18 14.39
C ARG A 55 -17.28 -12.74 14.60
N LYS A 56 -17.93 -13.28 13.55
CA LYS A 56 -19.25 -13.93 13.66
C LYS A 56 -19.23 -15.13 14.61
N ARG A 57 -18.19 -15.97 14.53
CA ARG A 57 -18.06 -17.18 15.33
C ARG A 57 -17.84 -16.89 16.82
N PHE A 58 -17.14 -15.80 17.13
CA PHE A 58 -16.83 -15.40 18.51
C PHE A 58 -17.66 -14.21 19.00
N GLN A 59 -18.70 -13.78 18.25
CA GLN A 59 -19.56 -12.64 18.58
C GLN A 59 -20.28 -12.80 19.94
N PHE A 60 -20.45 -14.04 20.40
CA PHE A 60 -21.16 -14.37 21.65
C PHE A 60 -20.23 -14.96 22.72
N ILE A 61 -18.91 -14.90 22.52
CA ILE A 61 -17.91 -15.47 23.43
C ILE A 61 -17.20 -14.36 24.26
N VAL A 62 -17.53 -13.10 24.03
CA VAL A 62 -17.05 -11.94 24.81
C VAL A 62 -18.24 -11.16 25.35
#